data_AF-A0A2K1KUX6-F1
#
_entry.id   AF-A0A2K1KUX6-F1
#
_cell.length_a   1.000
_cell.length_b   1.000
_cell.length_c   1.000
_cell.angle_alpha   90.00
_cell.angle_beta   90.00
_cell.angle_gamma   90.00
#
_symmetry.space_group_name_H-M   'P 1'
#
loop_
_entity.id
_entity.type
_entity.pdbx_description
1 polymer ?
#
loop_
_entity_poly.entity_id
_entity_poly.type
_entity_poly.pdbx_seq_one_letter_code
_entity_poly.pdbx_strand_id
1 'polypeptide(L)' 'MRLSLPSHIGGEVVICISYLQNRRPTKAIPPHTTLFELWNKRKPNLFLIQVFGSQAFAKIPDATQ' A
#
# COMPACT_ATOMS: atom_id res chain seq x y z
N MET A 1 -11.33 12.32 -1.42
CA MET A 1 -10.72 12.09 -0.09
C MET A 1 -9.69 13.18 0.14
N ARG A 2 -10.02 14.23 0.92
CA ARG A 2 -9.12 15.36 1.18
C ARG A 2 -8.36 15.05 2.46
N LEU A 3 -7.07 14.71 2.37
CA LEU A 3 -6.22 14.61 3.55
C LEU A 3 -5.99 16.03 4.07
N SER A 4 -6.74 16.43 5.08
CA SER A 4 -6.43 17.58 5.93
C SER A 4 -5.22 17.22 6.76
N LEU A 5 -4.03 17.56 6.26
CA LEU A 5 -2.77 17.18 6.88
C LEU A 5 -2.25 18.32 7.76
N PRO A 6 -1.75 18.05 8.98
CA PRO A 6 -1.16 19.08 9.83
C PRO A 6 0.01 19.78 9.11
N SER A 7 0.09 21.10 9.21
CA SER A 7 1.04 21.96 8.48
C SER A 7 2.52 21.59 8.68
N HIS A 8 2.86 20.92 9.77
CA HIS A 8 4.22 20.53 10.12
C HIS A 8 4.66 19.15 9.60
N ILE A 9 3.73 18.30 9.14
CA ILE A 9 4.02 16.92 8.65
C ILE A 9 3.83 16.82 7.12
N GLY A 10 3.56 17.96 6.48
CA GLY A 10 3.24 18.08 5.04
C GLY A 10 4.19 17.32 4.12
N GLY A 11 5.48 17.66 4.20
CA GLY A 11 6.50 17.13 3.29
C GLY A 11 6.68 15.62 3.43
N GLU A 12 6.84 15.13 4.67
CA GLU A 12 7.13 13.72 4.94
C GLU A 12 5.97 12.79 4.54
N VAL A 13 4.73 13.21 4.83
CA VAL A 13 3.57 12.42 4.42
C VAL A 13 3.39 12.44 2.91
N VAL A 14 3.60 13.58 2.24
CA VAL A 14 3.52 13.65 0.77
C VAL A 14 4.56 12.71 0.14
N ILE A 15 5.78 12.68 0.69
CA ILE A 15 6.82 11.74 0.25
C ILE A 15 6.38 10.29 0.47
N CYS A 16 5.84 9.96 1.65
CA CYS A 16 5.37 8.62 1.99
C CYS A 16 4.21 8.17 1.08
N ILE A 17 3.21 9.02 0.88
CA ILE A 17 2.08 8.75 -0.02
C ILE A 17 2.57 8.55 -1.45
N SER A 18 3.45 9.43 -1.94
CA SER A 18 4.00 9.31 -3.29
C SER A 18 4.81 8.03 -3.46
N TYR A 19 5.60 7.66 -2.45
CA TYR A 19 6.37 6.42 -2.43
C TYR A 19 5.45 5.19 -2.53
N LEU A 20 4.36 5.15 -1.76
CA LEU A 20 3.38 4.06 -1.78
C LEU A 20 2.62 4.02 -3.11
N GLN A 21 2.16 5.16 -3.61
CA GLN A 21 1.43 5.24 -4.88
C GLN A 21 2.27 4.75 -6.07
N ASN A 22 3.56 5.09 -6.10
CA ASN A 22 4.45 4.65 -7.17
C ASN A 22 4.69 3.14 -7.19
N ARG A 23 4.51 2.46 -6.06
CA ARG A 23 4.74 1.01 -5.89
C ARG A 23 3.45 0.21 -5.87
N ARG A 24 2.30 0.88 -5.95
CA ARG A 24 0.99 0.24 -6.04
C ARG A 24 0.60 0.11 -7.52
N PRO A 25 0.04 -1.02 -7.94
CA PRO A 25 -0.59 -1.11 -9.26
C PRO A 25 -1.82 -0.21 -9.30
N THR A 26 -1.90 0.67 -10.30
CA THR A 26 -3.00 1.61 -10.48
C THR A 26 -3.80 1.25 -11.73
N LYS A 27 -5.10 1.58 -11.73
CA LYS A 27 -6.00 1.29 -12.87
C LYS A 27 -5.60 2.03 -14.16
N ALA A 28 -4.76 3.05 -14.06
CA ALA A 28 -4.34 3.89 -15.18
C ALA A 28 -3.18 3.30 -16.00
N ILE A 29 -2.52 2.26 -15.49
CA ILE A 29 -1.37 1.60 -16.13
C ILE A 29 -1.69 0.12 -16.41
N PRO A 30 -0.87 -0.58 -17.23
CA PRO A 30 -1.09 -1.97 -17.54
C PRO A 30 -1.29 -2.82 -16.28
N PRO A 31 -2.20 -3.81 -16.33
CA PRO A 31 -2.49 -4.65 -15.19
C PRO A 31 -1.20 -5.31 -14.68
N HIS A 32 -1.10 -5.46 -13.36
CA HIS A 32 0.05 -6.08 -12.67
C HIS A 32 1.39 -5.35 -12.81
N THR A 33 1.40 -4.11 -13.30
CA THR A 33 2.60 -3.27 -13.37
C THR A 33 2.45 -2.07 -12.45
N THR A 34 3.54 -1.65 -11.82
CA THR A 34 3.58 -0.44 -10.98
C THR A 34 4.23 0.73 -11.74
N LEU A 35 3.94 1.97 -11.35
CA LEU A 35 4.59 3.15 -11.95
C LEU A 35 6.12 3.09 -11.79
N PHE A 36 6.60 2.57 -10.65
CA PHE A 36 8.01 2.36 -10.40
C PHE A 36 8.66 1.42 -11.41
N GLU A 37 7.99 0.30 -11.74
CA GLU A 37 8.48 -0.65 -12.74
C GLU A 37 8.50 -0.05 -14.15
N LEU A 38 7.47 0.72 -14.50
CA LEU A 38 7.38 1.38 -15.79
C LEU A 38 8.55 2.37 -15.99
N TRP A 39 8.89 3.12 -14.95
CA TRP A 39 9.95 4.13 -15.02
C TRP A 39 11.36 3.53 -14.90
N ASN A 40 11.55 2.58 -13.99
CA ASN A 40 12.88 2.07 -13.64
C ASN A 40 13.21 0.73 -14.31
N LYS A 41 12.26 0.14 -15.07
CA LYS A 41 12.37 -1.18 -15.72
C LYS A 41 12.82 -2.31 -14.77
N ARG A 42 12.55 -2.16 -13.46
CA ARG A 42 12.91 -3.11 -12.40
C ARG A 42 11.81 -3.19 -11.35
N LYS A 43 11.71 -4.34 -10.67
CA LYS A 43 10.75 -4.57 -9.58
C LYS A 43 11.03 -3.62 -8.39
N PRO A 44 9.97 -3.13 -7.71
CA PRO A 44 10.12 -2.29 -6.53
C PRO A 44 10.62 -3.11 -5.35
N ASN A 45 11.65 -2.62 -4.64
CA ASN A 45 12.06 -3.18 -3.35
C ASN A 45 11.05 -2.80 -2.25
N LEU A 46 10.36 -3.77 -1.65
CA LEU A 46 9.31 -3.55 -0.65
C LEU A 46 9.81 -3.69 0.80
N PHE A 47 11.12 -3.74 1.05
CA PHE A 47 11.68 -3.94 2.40
C PHE A 47 11.25 -2.87 3.42
N LEU A 48 10.95 -1.65 2.95
CA LEU A 48 10.47 -0.55 3.79
C LEU A 48 8.94 -0.57 4.03
N ILE A 49 8.21 -1.49 3.39
CA ILE A 49 6.75 -1.60 3.54
C ILE A 49 6.46 -2.85 4.36
N GLN A 50 6.01 -2.63 5.59
CA GLN A 50 5.54 -3.72 6.44
C GLN A 50 4.03 -3.90 6.24
N VAL A 51 3.61 -5.14 6.02
CA VAL A 51 2.18 -5.48 6.02
C VAL A 51 1.73 -5.48 7.47
N PHE A 52 0.88 -4.51 7.83
CA PHE A 52 0.15 -4.54 9.08
C PHE A 52 -0.97 -5.58 8.96
N GLY A 53 -0.72 -6.80 9.44
CA GLY A 53 -1.71 -7.85 9.59
C GLY A 53 -1.86 -8.20 11.06
N SER A 54 -3.08 -8.20 11.58
CA SER A 54 -3.39 -8.82 12.87
C SER A 54 -3.77 -10.27 12.63
N GLN A 55 -3.24 -11.22 13.41
CA GLN A 55 -3.73 -12.59 13.39
C GLN A 55 -5.16 -12.61 13.94
N ALA A 56 -6.13 -12.76 13.06
CA ALA A 56 -7.53 -12.93 13.42
C ALA A 56 -7.92 -14.40 13.26
N PHE A 57 -8.41 -15.01 14.35
CA PHE A 57 -8.96 -16.36 14.31
C PHE A 57 -10.47 -16.29 14.04
N ALA A 58 -10.93 -17.04 13.04
CA ALA A 58 -12.36 -17.21 12.80
C ALA A 58 -12.90 -18.28 13.75
N LYS A 59 -13.96 -17.95 14.51
CA LYS A 59 -14.68 -18.93 15.33
C LYS A 59 -15.52 -19.82 14.41
N ILE A 60 -15.17 -21.10 14.31
CA ILE A 60 -16.00 -22.11 13.65
C ILE A 60 -17.07 -22.52 14.66
N PRO A 61 -18.37 -22.35 14.38
CA PRO A 61 -19.41 -22.84 15.27
C PRO A 61 -19.39 -24.38 15.26
N ASP A 62 -19.28 -25.00 16.44
CA ASP A 62 -19.47 -26.43 16.58
C ASP A 62 -20.84 -26.81 16.00
N ALA A 63 -20.84 -27.82 15.13
CA ALA A 63 -22.08 -28.39 14.63
C ALA A 63 -22.84 -28.96 15.83
N THR A 64 -23.95 -28.33 16.20
CA THR A 64 -24.90 -28.85 17.17
C THR A 64 -25.28 -30.27 16.76
N GLN A 65 -24.79 -31.26 17.51
CA GLN A 65 -25.21 -32.65 17.47
C GLN A 65 -26.64 -32.81 17.97
#